data_AF-A0A954NBD4-F1
#
_entry.id   AF-A0A954NBD4-F1
#
_cell.length_a   1.000
_cell.length_b   1.000
_cell.length_c   1.000
_cell.angle_alpha   90.00
_cell.angle_beta   90.00
_cell.angle_gamma   90.00
#
_symmetry.space_group_name_H-M   'P 1'
#
loop_
_entity.id
_entity.type
_entity.pdbx_description
1 polymer ?
#
loop_
_entity_poly.entity_id
_entity_poly.type
_entity_poly.pdbx_seq_one_letter_code
_entity_poly.pdbx_strand_id
1 'polypeptide(L)' 'MLSESEQNVLRTYREYLISPGEMLCFSGQDLERHSATLERLIDKKLLIKETFKGGYSLTNAGFSAMRQCS' A
#
# COMPACT_ATOMS: atom_id res chain seq x y z
N MET A 1 -11.90 -10.12 -0.48
CA MET A 1 -10.69 -10.82 -0.95
C MET A 1 -9.86 -9.83 -1.77
N LEU A 2 -8.52 -9.83 -1.59
CA LEU A 2 -7.63 -8.95 -2.35
C LEU A 2 -7.22 -9.60 -3.66
N SER A 3 -7.17 -8.81 -4.72
CA SER A 3 -6.59 -9.23 -6.01
C SER A 3 -5.07 -9.42 -5.90
N GLU A 4 -4.48 -10.14 -6.84
CA GLU A 4 -3.04 -10.37 -6.87
C GLU A 4 -2.23 -9.06 -6.93
N SER A 5 -2.69 -8.06 -7.69
CA SER A 5 -2.03 -6.75 -7.74
C SER A 5 -2.08 -6.02 -6.40
N GLU A 6 -3.20 -6.10 -5.68
CA GLU A 6 -3.35 -5.51 -4.35
C GLU A 6 -2.45 -6.21 -3.32
N GLN A 7 -2.36 -7.54 -3.38
CA GLN A 7 -1.45 -8.31 -2.54
C GLN A 7 0.01 -7.96 -2.84
N ASN A 8 0.39 -7.81 -4.12
CA ASN A 8 1.73 -7.41 -4.52
C ASN A 8 2.11 -6.04 -3.94
N VAL A 9 1.23 -5.04 -4.02
CA VAL A 9 1.50 -3.73 -3.42
C VAL A 9 1.67 -3.85 -1.90
N LEU A 10 0.84 -4.64 -1.21
CA LEU A 10 0.99 -4.86 0.24
C LEU A 10 2.29 -5.60 0.58
N ARG A 11 2.73 -6.57 -0.23
CA ARG A 11 4.03 -7.25 -0.04
C ARG A 11 5.20 -6.28 -0.07
N THR A 12 5.15 -5.24 -0.91
CA THR A 12 6.20 -4.19 -0.93
C THR A 12 6.35 -3.54 0.45
N TYR A 13 5.26 -3.21 1.15
CA TYR A 13 5.35 -2.66 2.51
C TYR A 13 6.03 -3.64 3.48
N ARG A 14 5.77 -4.94 3.32
CA ARG A 14 6.41 -5.99 4.14
C ARG A 14 7.90 -6.11 3.84
N GLU A 15 8.30 -6.05 2.58
CA GLU A 15 9.70 -6.09 2.14
C GLU A 15 10.51 -4.93 2.73
N TYR A 16 9.90 -3.74 2.81
CA TYR A 16 10.50 -2.54 3.41
C TYR A 16 10.24 -2.41 4.92
N LEU A 17 9.65 -3.43 5.56
CA LEU A 17 9.36 -3.47 7.01
C LEU A 17 8.51 -2.29 7.54
N ILE A 18 7.61 -1.76 6.70
CA ILE A 18 6.79 -0.60 7.03
C ILE A 18 5.65 -0.99 7.99
N SER A 19 5.53 -0.23 9.09
CA SER A 19 4.49 -0.38 10.10
C SER A 19 3.33 0.62 9.88
N PRO A 20 2.18 0.45 10.56
CA PRO A 20 1.12 1.46 10.53
C PRO A 20 1.64 2.83 10.98
N GLY A 21 1.29 3.88 10.24
CA GLY A 21 1.76 5.25 10.49
C GLY A 21 3.13 5.56 9.90
N GLU A 22 3.82 4.57 9.32
CA GLU A 22 5.00 4.78 8.49
C GLU A 22 4.59 4.83 7.02
N MET A 23 5.20 5.77 6.29
CA MET A 23 4.88 6.05 4.89
C MET A 23 5.86 5.34 3.96
N LEU A 24 5.35 4.72 2.91
CA LEU A 24 6.12 4.27 1.77
C LEU A 24 5.92 5.19 0.57
N CYS A 25 7.01 5.66 -0.03
CA CYS A 25 6.99 6.53 -1.19
C CYS A 25 7.12 5.73 -2.48
N PHE A 26 6.07 5.73 -3.30
CA PHE A 26 6.10 5.24 -4.68
C PHE A 26 6.50 6.40 -5.60
N SER A 27 7.42 6.16 -6.53
CA SER A 27 7.91 7.19 -7.45
C SER A 27 8.14 6.63 -8.86
N GLY A 28 8.23 7.54 -9.84
CA GLY A 28 8.51 7.18 -11.24
C GLY A 28 7.53 6.15 -11.81
N GLN A 29 8.08 5.16 -12.53
CA GLN A 29 7.29 4.11 -13.17
C GLN A 29 6.53 3.24 -12.16
N ASP A 30 7.03 3.05 -10.94
CA ASP A 30 6.33 2.26 -9.92
C ASP A 30 5.04 2.95 -9.47
N LEU A 31 5.06 4.28 -9.31
CA LEU A 31 3.85 5.04 -9.01
C LEU A 31 2.84 4.95 -10.15
N GLU A 32 3.27 5.12 -11.39
CA GLU A 32 2.39 5.02 -12.57
C GLU A 32 1.77 3.62 -12.68
N ARG A 33 2.59 2.58 -12.54
CA ARG A 33 2.19 1.17 -12.61
C ARG A 33 1.22 0.78 -11.51
N HIS A 34 1.41 1.29 -10.29
CA HIS A 34 0.61 0.92 -9.13
C HIS A 34 -0.53 1.89 -8.80
N SER A 35 -0.62 3.04 -9.46
CA SER A 35 -1.60 4.11 -9.21
C SER A 35 -3.03 3.60 -9.01
N ALA A 36 -3.58 2.86 -9.98
CA ALA A 36 -4.94 2.31 -9.91
C ALA A 36 -5.12 1.27 -8.79
N THR A 37 -4.05 0.61 -8.37
CA THR A 37 -4.09 -0.35 -7.25
C THR A 37 -4.00 0.37 -5.91
N LEU A 38 -3.19 1.42 -5.81
CA LEU A 38 -3.08 2.27 -4.63
C LEU A 38 -4.42 2.95 -4.32
N GLU A 39 -5.09 3.52 -5.32
CA GLU A 39 -6.42 4.13 -5.15
C GLU A 39 -7.47 3.08 -4.71
N ARG A 40 -7.47 1.87 -5.28
CA ARG A 40 -8.36 0.77 -4.81
C ARG A 40 -8.09 0.36 -3.36
N LEU A 41 -6.83 0.34 -2.94
CA LEU A 41 -6.47 0.05 -1.54
C LEU A 41 -6.88 1.18 -0.58
N ILE A 42 -6.90 2.43 -1.04
CA ILE A 42 -7.47 3.56 -0.30
C ILE A 42 -8.99 3.41 -0.18
N ASP A 43 -9.70 3.09 -1.25
CA ASP A 43 -11.15 2.85 -1.23
C ASP A 43 -11.53 1.72 -0.26
N LYS A 44 -10.66 0.70 -0.14
CA LYS A 44 -10.78 -0.40 0.82
C LYS A 44 -10.33 -0.05 2.25
N LYS A 45 -9.91 1.20 2.51
CA LYS A 45 -9.40 1.70 3.79
C LYS A 45 -8.16 0.95 4.31
N LEU A 46 -7.36 0.41 3.40
CA LEU A 46 -6.12 -0.30 3.72
C LEU A 46 -4.90 0.62 3.62
N LEU A 47 -4.96 1.64 2.77
CA LEU A 47 -3.95 2.69 2.67
C LEU A 47 -4.56 4.05 2.95
N ILE A 48 -3.72 4.98 3.40
CA ILE A 48 -4.00 6.41 3.45
C ILE A 48 -3.02 7.09 2.51
N LYS A 49 -3.53 8.01 1.69
CA LYS A 49 -2.70 8.89 0.87
C LYS A 49 -2.14 10.01 1.75
N GLU A 50 -0.83 10.14 1.79
CA GLU A 50 -0.16 11.18 2.55
C GLU A 50 -0.14 12.50 1.79
N THR A 51 0.19 13.59 2.49
CA THR A 51 0.38 14.92 1.87
C THR A 51 1.60 14.94 0.95
N PHE A 52 2.60 14.09 1.21
CA PHE A 52 3.77 13.92 0.36
C PHE A 52 3.40 13.20 -0.94
N LYS A 53 3.81 13.75 -2.09
CA LYS A 53 3.48 13.19 -3.40
C LYS A 53 4.05 11.77 -3.55
N GLY A 54 3.16 10.82 -3.83
CA GLY A 54 3.52 9.40 -3.95
C GLY A 54 3.67 8.68 -2.61
N GLY A 55 3.41 9.36 -1.50
CA GLY A 55 3.43 8.79 -0.16
C GLY A 55 2.12 8.10 0.21
N TYR A 56 2.22 6.87 0.69
CA TYR A 56 1.08 6.08 1.14
C TYR A 56 1.44 5.33 2.42
N SER A 57 0.56 5.38 3.42
CA SER A 57 0.77 4.74 4.72
C SER A 57 -0.24 3.61 4.94
N LEU A 58 0.19 2.56 5.64
CA LEU A 58 -0.72 1.48 6.04
C LEU A 58 -1.67 1.98 7.13
N THR A 59 -2.95 1.63 7.00
CA THR A 59 -3.85 1.61 8.15
C THR A 59 -3.60 0.36 9.00
N ASN A 60 -4.15 0.31 10.22
CA ASN A 60 -4.15 -0.91 11.02
C ASN A 60 -4.79 -2.11 10.29
N ALA A 61 -5.84 -1.85 9.50
CA ALA A 61 -6.48 -2.86 8.66
C ALA A 61 -5.57 -3.28 7.49
N GLY A 62 -4.92 -2.31 6.83
CA GLY A 62 -3.93 -2.56 5.78
C GLY A 62 -2.78 -3.42 6.24
N PHE A 63 -2.21 -3.12 7.41
CA PHE A 63 -1.12 -3.91 8.00
C PHE A 63 -1.58 -5.33 8.35
N SER A 64 -2.78 -5.48 8.90
CA SER A 64 -3.35 -6.80 9.18
C SER A 64 -3.55 -7.62 7.89
N ALA A 65 -4.04 -6.98 6.82
CA ALA A 65 -4.20 -7.61 5.51
C ALA A 65 -2.85 -7.96 4.87
N MET A 66 -1.86 -7.09 4.98
CA MET A 66 -0.49 -7.33 4.51
C MET A 66 0.11 -8.57 5.19
N ARG A 67 -0.07 -8.72 6.51
CA ARG A 67 0.41 -9.90 7.24
C ARG A 67 -0.24 -11.22 6.81
N GLN A 68 -1.40 -11.16 6.17
CA GLN A 68 -2.11 -12.32 5.62
C GLN A 68 -1.75 -12.60 4.17
N CYS A 69 -1.02 -11.70 3.49
CA CYS A 69 -0.50 -11.94 2.15
C CYS A 69 0.67 -12.93 2.25
N SER A 70 0.43 -14.16 1.78
CA SER A 70 1.44 -15.23 1.61
C SER A 70 2.37 -14.94 0.44
#